data_AF-A0A6J6IED0-F1
#
_entry.id   AF-A0A6J6IED0-F1
#
_cell.length_a   1.000
_cell.length_b   1.000
_cell.length_c   1.000
_cell.angle_alpha   90.00
_cell.angle_beta   90.00
_cell.angle_gamma   90.00
#
_symmetry.space_group_name_H-M   'P 1'
#
loop_
_entity.id
_entity.type
_entity.pdbx_description
1 polymer ?
#
loop_
_entity_poly.entity_id
_entity_poly.type
_entity_poly.pdbx_seq_one_letter_code
_entity_poly.pdbx_strand_id
1 'polypeptide(L)'
;MSVPFVLTSVMVICGALAGLGGAVQVLGTEYALTAGVAGSFGFDAITVALLGRARPLGTVFAALLFGALKAGGLTMQANTTTPIDIVLVIQALIVLFIAAPTMVRAIFRLKNVRTGTDMTAKGWNG
;
A
#
# COMPACT_ATOMS: atom_id res chain seq x y z
N MET A 1 19.29 16.16 -17.81
CA MET A 1 17.84 15.89 -17.68
C MET A 1 17.27 16.92 -16.71
N SER A 2 16.29 17.73 -17.10
CA SER A 2 15.77 18.79 -16.25
C SER A 2 14.90 18.21 -15.14
N VAL A 3 15.22 18.52 -13.88
CA VAL A 3 14.44 18.16 -12.68
C VAL A 3 12.93 18.45 -12.83
N PRO A 4 12.49 19.62 -13.32
CA PRO A 4 11.07 19.89 -13.50
C PRO A 4 10.38 18.92 -14.45
N PHE A 5 11.02 18.54 -15.56
CA PHE A 5 10.42 17.61 -16.51
C PHE A 5 10.18 16.23 -15.90
N VAL A 6 11.15 15.72 -15.13
CA VAL A 6 11.01 14.42 -14.45
C VAL A 6 9.86 14.47 -13.44
N LEU A 7 9.81 15.50 -12.59
CA LEU A 7 8.74 15.64 -11.59
C LEU A 7 7.35 15.71 -12.24
N THR A 8 7.18 16.52 -13.29
CA THR A 8 5.88 16.64 -13.96
C THR A 8 5.50 15.32 -14.63
N SER A 9 6.43 14.65 -15.31
CA SER A 9 6.15 13.37 -15.96
C SER A 9 5.72 12.27 -14.97
N VAL A 10 6.39 12.18 -13.82
CA VAL A 10 6.04 11.22 -12.75
C VAL A 10 4.66 11.52 -12.19
N MET A 11 4.34 12.78 -11.87
CA MET A 11 3.03 13.15 -11.32
C MET A 11 1.89 12.87 -12.30
N VAL A 12 2.11 13.12 -13.60
CA VAL A 12 1.13 12.82 -14.65
C VAL A 12 0.89 11.31 -14.74
N ILE A 13 1.95 10.50 -14.75
CA ILE A 13 1.82 9.04 -14.84
C ILE A 13 1.14 8.47 -13.58
N CYS A 14 1.56 8.89 -12.38
CA CYS A 14 0.97 8.44 -11.13
C CYS A 14 -0.52 8.84 -11.01
N GLY A 15 -0.84 10.08 -11.38
CA GLY A 15 -2.22 10.58 -11.40
C GLY A 15 -3.09 9.83 -12.40
N ALA A 16 -2.58 9.55 -13.60
CA ALA A 16 -3.29 8.77 -14.60
C ALA A 16 -3.57 7.33 -14.12
N LEU A 17 -2.60 6.66 -13.50
CA LEU A 17 -2.78 5.30 -12.95
C LEU A 17 -3.78 5.28 -11.79
N ALA A 18 -3.69 6.24 -10.86
CA ALA A 18 -4.64 6.35 -9.75
C ALA A 18 -6.06 6.64 -10.25
N GLY A 19 -6.19 7.54 -11.23
CA GLY A 19 -7.46 7.87 -11.88
C GLY A 19 -8.08 6.67 -12.61
N LEU A 20 -7.28 5.90 -13.35
CA LEU A 20 -7.74 4.67 -14.01
C LEU A 20 -8.24 3.63 -13.02
N GLY A 21 -7.53 3.43 -11.91
CA GLY A 21 -7.96 2.50 -10.85
C GLY A 21 -9.32 2.90 -10.26
N GLY A 22 -9.50 4.18 -9.94
CA GLY A 22 -10.78 4.70 -9.45
C GLY A 22 -11.91 4.63 -10.49
N ALA A 23 -11.61 4.95 -11.75
CA ALA A 23 -12.60 4.91 -12.83
C ALA A 23 -13.14 3.50 -13.07
N VAL A 24 -12.27 2.47 -13.04
CA VAL A 24 -12.70 1.06 -13.18
C VAL A 24 -13.67 0.66 -12.07
N GLN A 25 -13.39 1.06 -10.82
CA GLN A 25 -14.25 0.73 -9.67
C GLN A 25 -15.62 1.41 -9.77
N VAL A 26 -15.63 2.70 -10.10
CA VAL A 26 -16.87 3.50 -10.18
C VAL A 26 -17.72 3.09 -11.37
N LEU A 27 -17.12 2.95 -12.56
CA LEU A 27 -17.87 2.60 -13.77
C LEU A 27 -18.26 1.12 -13.85
N GLY A 28 -17.49 0.24 -13.20
CA GLY A 28 -17.71 -1.21 -13.28
C GLY A 28 -18.61 -1.78 -12.19
N THR A 29 -18.43 -1.36 -10.94
CA THR A 29 -19.05 -2.04 -9.79
C THR A 29 -20.03 -1.18 -9.00
N GLU A 30 -19.64 0.05 -8.62
CA GLU A 30 -20.48 0.87 -7.74
C GLU A 30 -21.45 1.80 -8.48
N TYR A 31 -21.20 2.09 -9.77
CA TYR A 31 -21.99 2.97 -10.65
C TYR A 31 -22.23 4.41 -10.13
N ALA A 32 -21.70 4.73 -8.95
CA ALA A 32 -21.75 6.03 -8.31
C ALA A 32 -20.54 6.19 -7.38
N LEU A 33 -20.15 7.43 -7.10
CA LEU A 33 -19.12 7.71 -6.11
C LEU A 33 -19.70 7.52 -4.71
N THR A 34 -19.42 6.39 -4.08
CA THR A 34 -19.84 6.12 -2.70
C THR A 34 -18.77 6.60 -1.71
N ALA A 35 -19.13 6.78 -0.44
CA ALA A 35 -18.15 6.99 0.63
C ALA A 35 -17.14 5.82 0.72
N GLY A 36 -17.56 4.63 0.32
CA GLY A 36 -16.71 3.44 0.20
C GLY A 36 -15.62 3.60 -0.86
N VAL A 37 -15.94 4.11 -2.05
CA VAL A 37 -14.94 4.43 -3.08
C VAL A 37 -14.00 5.53 -2.60
N ALA A 38 -14.57 6.64 -2.13
CA ALA A 38 -13.83 7.87 -1.89
C ALA A 38 -12.89 7.78 -0.67
N GLY A 39 -13.27 7.02 0.36
CA GLY A 39 -12.51 6.92 1.61
C GLY A 39 -11.67 5.65 1.77
N SER A 40 -12.16 4.50 1.30
CA SER A 40 -11.59 3.20 1.71
C SER A 40 -10.38 2.78 0.89
N PHE A 41 -10.44 2.90 -0.44
CA PHE A 41 -9.38 2.37 -1.31
C PHE A 41 -8.04 3.07 -1.11
N GLY A 42 -8.05 4.37 -0.78
CA GLY A 42 -6.83 5.11 -0.44
C GLY A 42 -6.21 4.60 0.87
N PHE A 43 -7.03 4.33 1.88
CA PHE A 43 -6.56 3.79 3.16
C PHE A 43 -6.00 2.38 3.02
N ASP A 44 -6.69 1.51 2.29
CA ASP A 44 -6.20 0.16 1.96
C ASP A 44 -4.88 0.23 1.19
N ALA A 45 -4.75 1.15 0.22
CA ALA A 45 -3.55 1.30 -0.59
C ALA A 45 -2.30 1.68 0.24
N ILE A 46 -2.46 2.43 1.33
CA ILE A 46 -1.36 2.72 2.27
C ILE A 46 -0.83 1.41 2.86
N THR A 47 -1.72 0.54 3.33
CA THR A 47 -1.33 -0.73 3.95
C THR A 47 -0.66 -1.67 2.95
N VAL A 48 -1.14 -1.69 1.71
CA VAL A 48 -0.55 -2.45 0.60
C VAL A 48 0.85 -1.94 0.25
N ALA A 49 1.06 -0.62 0.24
CA ALA A 49 2.37 -0.02 0.02
C ALA A 49 3.37 -0.41 1.13
N LEU A 50 2.90 -0.45 2.38
CA LEU A 50 3.70 -0.87 3.53
C LEU A 50 4.03 -2.37 3.49
N LEU A 51 3.09 -3.22 3.09
CA LEU A 51 3.33 -4.65 2.87
C LEU A 51 4.47 -4.86 1.85
N GLY A 52 4.44 -4.10 0.76
CA GLY A 52 5.48 -4.07 -0.27
C GLY A 52 6.80 -3.40 0.14
N ARG A 53 6.90 -2.90 1.39
CA ARG A 53 8.06 -2.13 1.90
C ARG A 53 8.41 -0.91 1.04
N ALA A 54 7.40 -0.26 0.44
CA ALA A 54 7.56 0.86 -0.50
C ALA A 54 8.50 0.55 -1.69
N ARG A 55 8.66 -0.74 -2.05
CA ARG A 55 9.37 -1.17 -3.25
C ARG A 55 8.36 -1.37 -4.37
N PRO A 56 8.61 -0.86 -5.59
CA PRO A 56 7.61 -0.87 -6.67
C PRO A 56 7.09 -2.28 -6.97
N LEU A 57 8.00 -3.25 -7.17
CA LEU A 57 7.64 -4.65 -7.38
C LEU A 57 6.91 -5.27 -6.18
N GLY A 58 7.36 -4.97 -4.96
CA GLY A 58 6.72 -5.47 -3.73
C GLY A 58 5.29 -4.97 -3.58
N THR A 59 5.04 -3.71 -3.90
CA THR A 59 3.71 -3.09 -3.86
C THR A 59 2.76 -3.71 -4.89
N VAL A 60 3.25 -4.06 -6.09
CA VAL A 60 2.43 -4.73 -7.10
C VAL A 60 1.97 -6.11 -6.63
N PHE A 61 2.88 -6.94 -6.12
CA PHE A 61 2.51 -8.26 -5.58
C PHE A 61 1.59 -8.16 -4.37
N ALA A 62 1.85 -7.20 -3.47
CA ALA A 62 0.98 -6.92 -2.33
C ALA A 62 -0.43 -6.50 -2.77
N ALA A 63 -0.54 -5.62 -3.78
CA ALA A 63 -1.82 -5.17 -4.31
C ALA A 63 -2.61 -6.31 -4.95
N LEU A 64 -1.92 -7.22 -5.66
CA LEU A 64 -2.54 -8.39 -6.26
C LEU A 64 -3.11 -9.32 -5.20
N LEU A 65 -2.36 -9.59 -4.12
CA LEU A 65 -2.86 -10.39 -2.99
C LEU A 65 -4.09 -9.74 -2.35
N PHE A 66 -4.02 -8.45 -2.03
CA PHE A 66 -5.12 -7.73 -1.38
C PHE A 66 -6.37 -7.67 -2.27
N GLY A 67 -6.18 -7.42 -3.57
CA GLY A 67 -7.24 -7.44 -4.57
C GLY A 67 -7.87 -8.82 -4.73
N ALA A 68 -7.07 -9.88 -4.76
CA ALA A 68 -7.55 -11.26 -4.83
C ALA A 68 -8.36 -11.65 -3.59
N LEU A 69 -7.93 -11.25 -2.39
CA LEU A 69 -8.70 -11.47 -1.15
C LEU A 69 -10.04 -10.73 -1.19
N LYS A 70 -10.06 -9.48 -1.64
CA LYS A 70 -11.28 -8.66 -1.74
C LYS A 70 -12.27 -9.24 -2.75
N ALA A 71 -11.81 -9.56 -3.96
CA ALA A 71 -12.63 -10.16 -5.01
C ALA A 71 -13.10 -11.58 -4.63
N GLY A 72 -12.21 -12.37 -4.03
CA GLY A 72 -12.54 -13.70 -3.51
C GLY A 72 -13.60 -13.64 -2.41
N GLY A 73 -13.49 -12.68 -1.49
CA GLY A 73 -14.47 -12.45 -0.43
C GLY A 73 -15.87 -12.14 -0.95
N LEU A 74 -15.96 -11.22 -1.92
CA LEU A 74 -17.22 -10.90 -2.60
C LEU A 74 -17.82 -12.12 -3.30
N THR A 75 -16.97 -12.92 -3.95
CA THR A 75 -17.40 -14.14 -4.64
C THR A 75 -17.90 -15.21 -3.65
N MET A 76 -17.21 -15.38 -2.52
CA MET A 76 -17.63 -16.30 -1.46
C MET A 76 -18.93 -15.88 -0.78
N GLN A 77 -19.12 -14.57 -0.56
CA GLN A 77 -20.38 -14.04 -0.05
C GLN A 77 -21.53 -14.34 -1.01
N ALA A 78 -21.32 -14.15 -2.31
CA ALA A 78 -22.32 -14.40 -3.33
C ALA A 78 -22.71 -15.89 -3.48
N ASN A 79 -21.75 -16.82 -3.29
CA ASN A 79 -21.97 -18.24 -3.55
C ASN A 79 -22.30 -19.07 -2.30
N THR A 80 -21.84 -18.69 -1.11
CA THR A 80 -21.84 -19.58 0.07
C THR A 80 -22.45 -18.89 1.30
N THR A 81 -23.10 -17.73 1.15
CA THR A 81 -23.67 -16.94 2.27
C THR A 81 -22.64 -16.62 3.37
N THR A 82 -21.35 -16.66 3.02
CA THR A 82 -20.27 -16.43 3.98
C THR A 82 -20.13 -14.92 4.24
N PRO A 83 -20.06 -14.48 5.51
CA PRO A 83 -19.87 -13.06 5.82
C PRO A 83 -18.57 -12.52 5.25
N ILE A 84 -18.63 -11.36 4.58
CA ILE A 84 -17.46 -10.67 4.03
C ILE A 84 -16.49 -10.19 5.13
N ASP A 85 -16.98 -10.09 6.37
CA ASP A 85 -16.22 -9.71 7.56
C ASP A 85 -14.99 -10.59 7.78
N ILE A 86 -15.03 -11.86 7.36
CA ILE A 86 -13.87 -12.76 7.44
C ILE A 86 -12.69 -12.21 6.62
N VAL A 87 -12.95 -11.69 5.43
CA VAL A 87 -11.91 -11.09 4.58
C VAL A 87 -11.37 -9.82 5.21
N LEU A 88 -12.23 -8.99 5.79
CA LEU A 88 -11.81 -7.79 6.52
C LEU A 88 -10.92 -8.13 7.72
N VAL A 89 -11.26 -9.17 8.49
CA VAL A 89 -10.45 -9.64 9.62
C VAL A 89 -9.10 -10.16 9.14
N ILE A 90 -9.06 -10.96 8.06
CA ILE A 90 -7.80 -11.45 7.48
C ILE A 90 -6.92 -10.29 7.02
N GLN A 91 -7.50 -9.31 6.31
CA GLN A 91 -6.78 -8.11 5.90
C GLN A 91 -6.24 -7.34 7.10
N ALA A 92 -7.04 -7.13 8.15
CA ALA A 92 -6.59 -6.46 9.38
C ALA A 92 -5.44 -7.21 10.06
N LEU A 93 -5.47 -8.55 10.10
CA LEU A 93 -4.37 -9.36 10.63
C LEU A 93 -3.10 -9.22 9.79
N ILE A 94 -3.21 -9.17 8.46
CA ILE A 94 -2.07 -8.90 7.58
C ILE A 94 -1.45 -7.55 7.91
N VAL A 95 -2.27 -6.50 8.02
CA VAL A 95 -1.81 -5.15 8.40
C VAL A 95 -1.13 -5.15 9.76
N LEU A 96 -1.72 -5.83 10.75
CA LEU A 96 -1.14 -5.97 12.08
C LEU A 96 0.23 -6.64 12.03
N PHE A 97 0.39 -7.73 11.27
CA PHE A 97 1.67 -8.43 11.15
C PHE A 97 2.75 -7.62 10.43
N ILE A 98 2.38 -6.80 9.44
CA ILE A 98 3.33 -5.90 8.77
C ILE A 98 3.80 -4.79 9.73
N ALA A 99 2.90 -4.27 10.57
CA ALA A 99 3.20 -3.22 11.54
C ALA A 99 3.91 -3.74 12.80
N ALA A 100 3.81 -5.04 13.10
CA ALA A 100 4.36 -5.66 14.31
C ALA A 100 5.87 -5.39 14.52
N PRO A 101 6.77 -5.53 13.53
CA PRO A 101 8.21 -5.27 13.74
C PRO A 101 8.49 -3.83 14.14
N THR A 102 7.82 -2.87 13.52
CA THR A 102 7.93 -1.45 13.87
C THR A 102 7.31 -1.16 15.23
N MET A 103 6.17 -1.77 15.55
CA MET A 103 5.47 -1.63 16.83
C MET A 103 6.30 -2.19 18.00
N VAL A 104 6.86 -3.39 17.84
CA VAL A 104 7.75 -4.03 18.83
C VAL A 104 8.98 -3.15 19.07
N ARG A 105 9.64 -2.66 18.01
CA ARG A 105 10.79 -1.75 18.16
C ARG A 105 10.42 -0.46 18.89
N ALA A 106 9.24 0.10 18.61
CA ALA A 106 8.75 1.30 19.27
C ALA A 106 8.47 1.08 20.77
N ILE A 107 7.80 -0.01 21.12
CA ILE A 107 7.47 -0.36 22.51
C ILE A 107 8.74 -0.62 23.32
N PHE A 108 9.66 -1.43 22.79
CA PHE A 108 10.89 -1.80 23.49
C PHE A 108 12.05 -0.81 23.31
N ARG A 109 11.80 0.37 22.70
CA ARG A 109 12.80 1.42 22.40
C ARG A 109 14.14 0.86 21.88
N LEU A 110 14.07 -0.14 21.00
CA LEU A 110 15.28 -0.78 20.47
C LEU A 110 15.99 0.23 19.56
N LYS A 111 17.20 0.66 19.95
CA LYS A 111 18.02 1.59 19.17
C LYS A 111 18.36 0.93 17.84
N ASN A 112 18.08 1.62 16.73
CA ASN A 112 18.58 1.20 15.43
C ASN A 112 20.11 1.22 15.48
N VAL A 113 20.73 0.04 15.45
CA VAL A 113 22.14 -0.10 15.06
C VAL A 113 22.18 0.24 13.56
N ARG A 114 22.24 1.54 13.26
CA ARG A 114 22.74 2.00 11.97
C ARG A 114 24.21 1.58 11.94
N THR A 115 24.51 0.50 11.23
CA THR A 115 25.90 0.14 10.90
C THR A 115 26.48 1.33 10.15
N GLY A 116 27.34 2.07 10.85
CA GLY A 116 27.95 3.29 10.34
C GLY A 116 28.74 3.00 9.07
N THR A 117 28.24 3.48 7.95
CA THR A 117 29.04 3.81 6.77
C THR A 117 29.18 5.33 6.60
N ASP A 118 28.59 6.11 7.51
CA ASP A 118 28.64 7.59 7.48
C ASP A 118 29.90 8.17 8.15
N MET A 119 30.85 7.35 8.65
CA MET A 119 32.05 7.85 9.34
C MET A 119 33.37 7.74 8.54
N THR A 120 33.35 7.43 7.23
CA THR A 120 34.58 7.41 6.41
C THR A 120 34.64 8.46 5.30
N ALA A 121 33.68 9.38 5.21
CA ALA A 121 33.85 10.62 4.45
C ALA A 121 34.71 11.64 5.24
N LYS A 122 35.88 11.22 5.74
CA LYS A 122 36.91 12.15 6.18
C LYS A 122 37.82 12.42 4.99
N GLY A 123 37.34 13.29 4.12
CA GLY A 123 38.06 13.71 2.93
C GLY A 123 37.60 15.09 2.49
N TRP A 124 38.04 16.12 3.23
CA TRP A 124 38.25 17.48 2.74
C TRP A 124 38.81 18.36 3.87
N ASN A 125 40.13 18.34 4.08
CA ASN A 125 40.98 19.52 4.30
C ASN A 125 42.44 19.07 4.53
N GLY A 126 43.32 19.24 3.52
CA GLY A 126 44.78 19.08 3.64
C GLY A 126 45.28 17.65 3.77
#